data_AF-A0A6J7GKU7-F1
#
_entry.id   AF-A0A6J7GKU7-F1
#
_cell.length_a   1.000
_cell.length_b   1.000
_cell.length_c   1.000
_cell.angle_alpha   90.00
_cell.angle_beta   90.00
_cell.angle_gamma   90.00
#
_symmetry.space_group_name_H-M   'P 1'
#
loop_
_entity.id
_entity.type
_entity.pdbx_description
1 polymer ?
#
loop_
_entity_poly.entity_id
_entity_poly.type
_entity_poly.pdbx_seq_one_letter_code
_entity_poly.pdbx_strand_id
1 'polypeptide(L)'
;MREPSQLLTKESPRQIIFEDFKLDLPITGGWGYDFESACVIDKNDPIVSKVIPFNGVSIEYVFVEKRIYEEMVIFRQVNEKYSGIRWELKTQELLFKDDKPYDKLIFNVMGFTDEVWDELTSRFEEIQKSGKLELISELDAYRESKALRLVREFYFDITSFYGQ
;
A
#
# COMPACT_ATOMS: atom_id res chain seq x y z
N MET A 1 18.80 -7.28 4.07
CA MET A 1 17.49 -6.68 3.72
C MET A 1 16.42 -7.71 4.05
N ARG A 2 15.47 -7.37 4.92
CA ARG A 2 14.39 -8.30 5.33
C ARG A 2 13.11 -7.91 4.63
N GLU A 3 12.52 -8.80 3.84
CA GLU A 3 11.27 -8.50 3.16
C GLU A 3 10.14 -8.20 4.15
N PRO A 4 9.24 -7.24 3.84
CA PRO A 4 8.02 -7.04 4.61
C PRO A 4 7.17 -8.32 4.65
N SER A 5 6.72 -8.69 5.85
CA SER A 5 5.84 -9.83 6.09
C SER A 5 4.40 -9.38 6.30
N GLN A 6 3.47 -10.33 6.28
CA GLN A 6 2.08 -10.09 6.66
C GLN A 6 2.00 -9.53 8.09
N LEU A 7 1.07 -8.61 8.30
CA LEU A 7 0.78 -8.00 9.59
C LEU A 7 0.00 -9.00 10.46
N LEU A 8 0.55 -9.28 11.63
CA LEU A 8 -0.10 -10.12 12.64
C LEU A 8 -0.52 -9.21 13.80
N THR A 9 -1.71 -8.65 13.70
CA THR A 9 -2.24 -7.66 14.63
C THR A 9 -3.41 -8.22 15.42
N LYS A 10 -3.58 -7.75 16.66
CA LYS A 10 -4.76 -8.08 17.47
C LYS A 10 -5.91 -7.13 17.13
N GLU A 11 -5.58 -5.87 16.89
CA GLU A 11 -6.46 -4.80 16.50
C GLU A 11 -6.83 -4.93 15.02
N SER A 12 -8.00 -4.40 14.66
CA SER A 12 -8.48 -4.42 13.28
C SER A 12 -7.70 -3.43 12.40
N PRO A 13 -7.64 -3.65 11.07
CA PRO A 13 -7.03 -2.70 10.14
C PRO A 13 -7.61 -1.29 10.27
N ARG A 14 -8.93 -1.15 10.47
CA ARG A 14 -9.58 0.15 10.67
C ARG A 14 -9.03 0.88 11.89
N GLN A 15 -8.90 0.17 13.00
CA GLN A 15 -8.40 0.76 14.24
C GLN A 15 -6.95 1.23 14.08
N ILE A 16 -6.09 0.38 13.53
CA ILE A 16 -4.67 0.71 13.32
C ILE A 16 -4.53 1.90 12.37
N ILE A 17 -5.22 1.87 11.22
CA ILE A 17 -5.19 2.96 10.26
C ILE A 17 -5.70 4.28 10.90
N PHE A 18 -6.72 4.21 11.74
CA PHE A 18 -7.20 5.39 12.47
C PHE A 18 -6.16 5.89 13.49
N GLU A 19 -5.51 4.99 14.23
CA GLU A 19 -4.51 5.35 15.23
C GLU A 19 -3.28 6.00 14.60
N ASP A 20 -2.78 5.46 13.50
CA ASP A 20 -1.53 5.89 12.88
C ASP A 20 -1.71 7.03 11.87
N PHE A 21 -2.83 7.07 11.14
CA PHE A 21 -3.07 8.07 10.10
C PHE A 21 -4.20 9.06 10.41
N LYS A 22 -4.91 8.89 11.53
CA LYS A 22 -6.11 9.69 11.88
C LYS A 22 -7.19 9.66 10.79
N LEU A 23 -7.26 8.53 10.08
CA LEU A 23 -8.18 8.31 8.99
C LEU A 23 -9.17 7.21 9.35
N ASP A 24 -10.45 7.58 9.50
CA ASP A 24 -11.52 6.61 9.71
C ASP A 24 -12.06 6.16 8.35
N LEU A 25 -11.91 4.87 8.04
CA LEU A 25 -12.35 4.27 6.78
C LEU A 25 -13.59 3.41 7.03
N PRO A 26 -14.56 3.38 6.10
CA PRO A 26 -15.77 2.57 6.23
C PRO A 26 -15.46 1.10 5.89
N ILE A 27 -14.57 0.49 6.67
CA ILE A 27 -14.05 -0.85 6.45
C ILE A 27 -14.20 -1.72 7.70
N THR A 28 -14.28 -3.03 7.49
CA THR A 28 -14.20 -4.06 8.52
C THR A 28 -13.37 -5.24 7.97
N GLY A 29 -13.39 -6.39 8.63
CA GLY A 29 -12.61 -7.56 8.18
C GLY A 29 -11.12 -7.46 8.51
N GLY A 30 -10.29 -8.05 7.65
CA GLY A 30 -8.85 -8.19 7.86
C GLY A 30 -7.99 -7.40 6.88
N TRP A 31 -6.68 -7.69 6.88
CA TRP A 31 -5.68 -6.98 6.08
C TRP A 31 -5.72 -7.29 4.57
N GLY A 32 -6.56 -8.22 4.12
CA GLY A 32 -6.78 -8.56 2.71
C GLY A 32 -5.64 -9.37 2.10
N TYR A 33 -5.05 -10.31 2.84
CA TYR A 33 -4.01 -11.20 2.31
C TYR A 33 -4.57 -12.34 1.46
N ASP A 34 -5.83 -12.71 1.71
CA ASP A 34 -6.58 -13.78 1.08
C ASP A 34 -8.08 -13.53 1.30
N PHE A 35 -8.93 -14.48 0.87
CA PHE A 35 -10.38 -14.40 1.08
C PHE A 35 -10.80 -14.42 2.56
N GLU A 36 -10.06 -15.09 3.44
CA GLU A 36 -10.45 -15.23 4.86
C GLU A 36 -10.13 -13.96 5.64
N SER A 37 -9.05 -13.29 5.24
CA SER A 37 -8.59 -12.03 5.79
C SER A 37 -9.05 -10.82 4.96
N ALA A 38 -9.97 -10.98 4.01
CA ALA A 38 -10.42 -9.91 3.12
C ALA A 38 -10.81 -8.62 3.88
N CYS A 39 -10.44 -7.47 3.33
CA CYS A 39 -10.91 -6.18 3.82
C CYS A 39 -12.33 -5.96 3.31
N VAL A 40 -13.29 -5.76 4.21
CA VAL A 40 -14.68 -5.56 3.84
C VAL A 40 -14.96 -4.08 3.75
N ILE A 41 -15.34 -3.58 2.57
CA ILE A 41 -15.74 -2.19 2.39
C ILE A 41 -17.26 -2.09 2.57
N ASP A 42 -17.70 -1.29 3.53
CA ASP A 42 -19.12 -1.17 3.88
C ASP A 42 -19.70 0.20 3.52
N LYS A 43 -20.47 0.27 2.43
CA LYS A 43 -21.18 1.49 2.04
C LYS A 43 -22.22 1.96 3.07
N ASN A 44 -22.65 1.08 3.97
CA ASN A 44 -23.68 1.38 4.97
C ASN A 44 -23.07 1.82 6.31
N ASP A 45 -21.74 1.92 6.39
CA ASP A 45 -21.04 2.35 7.59
C ASP A 45 -21.54 3.73 8.06
N PRO A 46 -21.71 3.97 9.37
CA PRO A 46 -22.20 5.25 9.88
C PRO A 46 -21.40 6.48 9.46
N ILE A 47 -20.11 6.33 9.13
CA ILE A 47 -19.28 7.46 8.70
C ILE A 47 -19.51 7.86 7.25
N VAL A 48 -20.17 7.00 6.46
CA VAL A 48 -20.42 7.25 5.04
C VAL A 48 -21.49 8.33 4.89
N SER A 49 -21.15 9.38 4.14
CA SER A 49 -22.09 10.43 3.81
C SER A 49 -23.19 9.90 2.88
N LYS A 50 -24.45 10.11 3.27
CA LYS A 50 -25.63 9.72 2.49
C LYS A 50 -25.96 10.69 1.35
N VAL A 51 -25.20 11.78 1.23
CA VAL A 51 -25.46 12.88 0.28
C VAL A 51 -24.63 12.73 -1.01
N ILE A 52 -23.50 12.05 -0.94
CA ILE A 52 -22.60 11.82 -2.07
C ILE A 52 -22.64 10.36 -2.52
N PRO A 53 -22.49 10.07 -3.83
CA PRO A 53 -22.34 8.71 -4.31
C PRO A 53 -21.16 8.01 -3.61
N PHE A 54 -21.39 6.78 -3.17
CA PHE A 54 -20.35 5.99 -2.52
C PHE A 54 -19.30 5.55 -3.54
N ASN A 55 -18.02 5.78 -3.23
CA ASN A 55 -16.90 5.41 -4.08
C ASN A 55 -16.01 4.38 -3.37
N GLY A 56 -16.41 3.12 -3.44
CA GLY A 56 -15.69 1.99 -2.84
C GLY A 56 -14.28 1.83 -3.42
N VAL A 57 -14.10 2.06 -4.72
CA VAL A 57 -12.79 1.93 -5.39
C VAL A 57 -11.76 2.89 -4.79
N SER A 58 -12.13 4.14 -4.51
CA SER A 58 -11.19 5.06 -3.85
C SER A 58 -10.81 4.60 -2.44
N ILE A 59 -11.71 3.91 -1.73
CA ILE A 59 -11.40 3.34 -0.41
C ILE A 59 -10.40 2.18 -0.53
N GLU A 60 -10.53 1.33 -1.55
CA GLU A 60 -9.55 0.26 -1.82
C GLU A 60 -8.14 0.81 -1.99
N TYR A 61 -7.96 1.84 -2.82
CA TYR A 61 -6.65 2.46 -3.07
C TYR A 61 -6.06 3.12 -1.84
N VAL A 62 -6.89 3.79 -1.03
CA VAL A 62 -6.45 4.36 0.24
C VAL A 62 -6.01 3.25 1.20
N PHE A 63 -6.76 2.15 1.28
CA PHE A 63 -6.38 1.00 2.10
C PHE A 63 -5.07 0.36 1.64
N VAL A 64 -4.90 0.14 0.33
CA VAL A 64 -3.66 -0.38 -0.28
C VAL A 64 -2.46 0.46 0.16
N GLU A 65 -2.57 1.78 0.00
CA GLU A 65 -1.51 2.71 0.40
C GLU A 65 -1.17 2.56 1.88
N LYS A 66 -2.20 2.56 2.76
CA LYS A 66 -1.97 2.50 4.21
C LYS A 66 -1.35 1.18 4.62
N ARG A 67 -1.87 0.04 4.16
CA ARG A 67 -1.28 -1.27 4.45
C ARG A 67 0.17 -1.38 3.97
N ILE A 68 0.50 -0.82 2.80
CA ILE A 68 1.89 -0.78 2.33
C ILE A 68 2.78 -0.01 3.32
N TYR A 69 2.34 1.15 3.80
CA TYR A 69 3.09 1.91 4.82
C TYR A 69 3.18 1.19 6.16
N GLU A 70 2.13 0.49 6.58
CA GLU A 70 2.16 -0.35 7.77
C GLU A 70 3.25 -1.43 7.67
N GLU A 71 3.26 -2.18 6.56
CA GLU A 71 4.21 -3.27 6.32
C GLU A 71 5.66 -2.78 6.13
N MET A 72 5.84 -1.63 5.49
CA MET A 72 7.16 -1.15 5.05
C MET A 72 7.79 -0.12 5.99
N VAL A 73 7.02 0.50 6.90
CA VAL A 73 7.51 1.61 7.72
C VAL A 73 7.09 1.50 9.18
N ILE A 74 5.79 1.39 9.46
CA ILE A 74 5.25 1.59 10.82
C ILE A 74 5.53 0.38 11.71
N PHE A 75 5.24 -0.84 11.24
CA PHE A 75 5.48 -2.07 12.00
C PHE A 75 6.95 -2.54 11.97
N ARG A 76 7.85 -1.71 11.44
CA ARG A 76 9.27 -2.06 11.28
C ARG A 76 10.14 -1.43 12.35
N GLN A 77 11.20 -2.14 12.72
CA GLN A 77 12.26 -1.57 13.55
C GLN A 77 12.92 -0.40 12.81
N VAL A 78 13.49 0.54 13.57
CA VAL A 78 14.05 1.79 13.02
C VAL A 78 15.06 1.54 11.88
N ASN A 79 15.90 0.51 12.00
CA ASN A 79 16.92 0.13 11.02
C ASN A 79 16.42 -0.85 9.95
N GLU A 80 15.11 -1.12 9.91
CA GLU A 80 14.48 -2.00 8.93
C GLU A 80 13.50 -1.24 8.03
N LYS A 81 13.30 0.06 8.24
CA LYS A 81 12.34 0.87 7.49
C LYS A 81 12.72 1.02 6.02
N TYR A 82 11.70 1.28 5.22
CA TYR A 82 11.85 1.59 3.82
C TYR A 82 11.42 3.01 3.51
N SER A 83 12.15 3.63 2.59
CA SER A 83 11.93 4.95 2.04
C SER A 83 11.80 4.90 0.51
N GLY A 84 11.39 6.02 -0.09
CA GLY A 84 11.19 6.11 -1.54
C GLY A 84 10.15 5.13 -2.08
N ILE A 85 9.15 4.80 -1.26
CA ILE A 85 8.15 3.77 -1.57
C ILE A 85 7.31 4.19 -2.77
N ARG A 86 7.18 3.30 -3.74
CA ARG A 86 6.28 3.44 -4.91
C ARG A 86 5.46 2.18 -5.06
N TRP A 87 4.22 2.32 -5.48
CA TRP A 87 3.34 1.20 -5.74
C TRP A 87 2.51 1.46 -6.98
N GLU A 88 2.38 0.44 -7.83
CA GLU A 88 1.74 0.53 -9.14
C GLU A 88 0.81 -0.66 -9.33
N LEU A 89 -0.44 -0.39 -9.72
CA LEU A 89 -1.40 -1.45 -10.01
C LEU A 89 -0.88 -2.28 -11.18
N LYS A 90 -0.71 -3.58 -10.95
CA LYS A 90 -0.35 -4.56 -11.96
C LYS A 90 -1.61 -5.16 -12.60
N THR A 91 -2.57 -5.58 -11.78
CA THR A 91 -3.78 -6.27 -12.24
C THR A 91 -4.90 -6.08 -11.23
N GLN A 92 -6.14 -5.99 -11.72
CA GLN A 92 -7.36 -6.04 -10.92
C GLN A 92 -8.26 -7.14 -11.48
N GLU A 93 -8.82 -7.96 -10.60
CA GLU A 93 -9.66 -9.10 -10.95
C GLU A 93 -10.93 -9.07 -10.10
N LEU A 94 -12.09 -9.20 -10.74
CA LEU A 94 -13.35 -9.49 -10.06
C LEU A 94 -13.47 -11.00 -9.85
N LEU A 95 -13.56 -11.41 -8.59
CA LEU A 95 -13.67 -12.79 -8.15
C LEU A 95 -15.02 -13.03 -7.47
N PHE A 96 -15.46 -14.29 -7.46
CA PHE A 96 -16.63 -14.71 -6.72
C PHE A 96 -16.27 -15.88 -5.80
N LYS A 97 -16.67 -15.81 -4.54
CA LYS A 97 -16.56 -16.90 -3.56
C LYS A 97 -17.89 -17.01 -2.84
N ASP A 98 -18.54 -18.17 -2.96
CA ASP A 98 -19.87 -18.43 -2.38
C ASP A 98 -20.90 -17.35 -2.77
N ASP A 99 -20.97 -17.02 -4.07
CA ASP A 99 -21.80 -15.97 -4.67
C ASP A 99 -21.55 -14.53 -4.18
N LYS A 100 -20.55 -14.31 -3.33
CA LYS A 100 -20.12 -12.97 -2.91
C LYS A 100 -19.05 -12.41 -3.86
N PRO A 101 -19.18 -11.16 -4.32
CA PRO A 101 -18.19 -10.51 -5.16
C PRO A 101 -17.00 -10.00 -4.32
N TYR A 102 -15.80 -10.23 -4.84
CA TYR A 102 -14.56 -9.71 -4.29
C TYR A 102 -13.74 -9.04 -5.39
N ASP A 103 -13.11 -7.92 -5.06
CA ASP A 103 -12.06 -7.37 -5.90
C ASP A 103 -10.69 -7.82 -5.37
N LYS A 104 -9.89 -8.41 -6.28
CA LYS A 104 -8.50 -8.72 -6.04
C LYS A 104 -7.63 -7.72 -6.79
N LEU A 105 -6.89 -6.90 -6.06
CA LEU A 105 -5.90 -6.00 -6.63
C LEU A 105 -4.49 -6.54 -6.39
N ILE A 106 -3.67 -6.51 -7.43
CA ILE A 106 -2.26 -6.92 -7.40
C ILE A 106 -1.41 -5.70 -7.71
N PHE A 107 -0.51 -5.33 -6.79
CA PHE A 107 0.41 -4.21 -6.94
C PHE A 107 1.85 -4.66 -7.02
N ASN A 108 2.62 -4.02 -7.89
CA ASN A 108 4.08 -4.01 -7.79
C ASN A 108 4.46 -2.90 -6.82
N VAL A 109 5.21 -3.23 -5.78
CA VAL A 109 5.67 -2.29 -4.77
C VAL A 109 7.20 -2.26 -4.79
N MET A 110 7.74 -1.06 -4.68
CA MET A 110 9.16 -0.77 -4.63
C MET A 110 9.47 0.06 -3.40
N GLY A 111 10.63 -0.19 -2.79
CA GLY A 111 11.20 0.70 -1.78
C GLY A 111 12.71 0.51 -1.64
N PHE A 112 13.32 1.35 -0.83
CA PHE A 112 14.76 1.34 -0.52
C PHE A 112 14.94 1.32 0.99
N THR A 113 16.00 0.72 1.52
CA THR A 113 16.30 0.97 2.94
C THR A 113 16.67 2.44 3.12
N ASP A 114 16.53 2.96 4.34
CA ASP A 114 16.85 4.36 4.61
C ASP A 114 18.29 4.71 4.22
N GLU A 115 19.26 3.82 4.44
CA GLU A 115 20.66 4.08 4.07
C GLU A 115 20.84 4.23 2.55
N VAL A 116 20.19 3.37 1.76
CA VAL A 116 20.23 3.46 0.30
C VAL A 116 19.50 4.70 -0.19
N TRP A 117 18.39 5.05 0.44
CA TRP A 117 17.60 6.22 0.07
C TRP A 117 18.37 7.54 0.32
N ASP A 118 19.04 7.63 1.46
CA ASP A 118 19.89 8.77 1.80
C ASP A 118 21.06 8.91 0.83
N GLU A 119 21.68 7.79 0.43
CA GLU A 119 22.74 7.77 -0.58
C GLU A 119 22.23 8.23 -1.95
N LEU A 120 21.07 7.72 -2.39
CA LEU A 120 20.44 8.12 -3.66
C LEU A 120 20.13 9.62 -3.68
N THR A 121 19.54 10.14 -2.59
CA THR A 121 19.17 11.54 -2.46
C THR A 121 20.42 12.43 -2.45
N SER A 122 21.44 12.05 -1.68
CA SER A 122 22.71 12.79 -1.62
C SER A 122 23.40 12.89 -2.98
N ARG A 123 23.49 11.76 -3.71
CA ARG A 123 24.06 11.73 -5.07
C ARG A 123 23.24 12.58 -6.04
N PHE A 124 21.91 12.51 -5.96
CA PHE A 124 21.05 13.33 -6.82
C PHE A 124 21.26 14.82 -6.58
N GLU A 125 21.32 15.26 -5.32
CA GLU A 125 21.61 16.65 -4.97
C GLU A 125 22.99 17.10 -5.46
N GLU A 126 24.02 16.26 -5.37
CA GLU A 126 25.36 16.56 -5.90
C GLU A 126 25.36 16.72 -7.42
N ILE A 127 24.62 15.88 -8.13
CA ILE A 127 24.45 16.00 -9.59
C ILE A 127 23.77 17.32 -9.92
N GLN A 128 22.71 17.69 -9.20
CA GLN A 128 22.04 18.97 -9.40
C GLN A 128 22.95 20.17 -9.12
N LYS A 129 23.72 20.13 -8.02
CA LYS A 129 24.66 21.21 -7.65
C LYS A 129 25.82 21.36 -8.64
N SER A 130 26.32 20.25 -9.18
CA SER A 130 27.45 20.23 -10.11
C SER A 130 27.05 20.42 -11.58
N GLY A 131 25.77 20.25 -11.91
CA GLY A 131 25.24 20.31 -13.28
C GLY A 131 25.63 19.11 -14.16
N LYS A 132 26.19 18.05 -13.57
CA LYS A 132 26.69 16.85 -14.27
C LYS A 132 25.58 15.87 -14.62
N LEU A 133 24.65 16.30 -15.47
CA LEU A 133 23.47 15.51 -15.85
C LEU A 133 23.81 14.17 -16.50
N GLU A 134 25.02 14.00 -17.04
CA GLU A 134 25.53 12.73 -17.56
C GLU A 134 25.58 11.61 -16.51
N LEU A 135 25.66 11.95 -15.21
CA LEU A 135 25.68 11.00 -14.11
C LEU A 135 24.29 10.47 -13.73
N ILE A 136 23.22 11.05 -14.27
CA ILE A 136 21.84 10.62 -13.96
C ILE A 136 21.61 9.16 -14.37
N SER A 137 22.11 8.74 -15.53
CA SER A 137 21.94 7.35 -15.98
C SER A 137 22.66 6.34 -15.10
N GLU A 138 23.82 6.71 -14.53
CA GLU A 138 24.51 5.88 -13.54
C GLU A 138 23.73 5.80 -12.23
N LEU A 139 23.19 6.94 -11.77
CA LEU A 139 22.36 6.99 -10.57
C LEU A 139 21.07 6.16 -10.74
N ASP A 140 20.44 6.21 -11.91
CA ASP A 140 19.27 5.41 -12.24
C ASP A 140 19.62 3.91 -12.22
N ALA A 141 20.73 3.50 -12.84
CA ALA A 141 21.18 2.12 -12.80
C ALA A 141 21.47 1.65 -11.35
N TYR A 142 22.08 2.51 -10.54
CA TYR A 142 22.32 2.24 -9.13
C TYR A 142 21.01 2.07 -8.36
N ARG A 143 20.06 3.01 -8.52
CA ARG A 143 18.72 2.96 -7.95
C ARG A 143 18.04 1.64 -8.31
N GLU A 144 18.02 1.27 -9.58
CA GLU A 144 17.41 0.03 -10.06
C GLU A 144 18.04 -1.22 -9.45
N SER A 145 19.37 -1.22 -9.24
CA SER A 145 20.09 -2.34 -8.62
C SER A 145 19.85 -2.50 -7.11
N LYS A 146 19.38 -1.45 -6.42
CA LYS A 146 19.19 -1.44 -4.96
C LYS A 146 17.74 -1.51 -4.53
N ALA A 147 16.80 -1.35 -5.46
CA ALA A 147 15.38 -1.39 -5.18
C ALA A 147 14.95 -2.75 -4.63
N LEU A 148 14.32 -2.75 -3.46
CA LEU A 148 13.47 -3.87 -3.07
C LEU A 148 12.25 -3.85 -3.99
N ARG A 149 11.90 -5.00 -4.55
CA ARG A 149 10.70 -5.18 -5.39
C ARG A 149 9.89 -6.33 -4.85
N LEU A 150 8.60 -6.07 -4.61
CA LEU A 150 7.68 -7.03 -4.06
C LEU A 150 6.33 -6.95 -4.78
N VAL A 151 5.67 -8.10 -4.92
CA VAL A 151 4.28 -8.15 -5.38
C VAL A 151 3.38 -8.27 -4.16
N ARG A 152 2.29 -7.51 -4.13
CA ARG A 152 1.30 -7.55 -3.05
C ARG A 152 -0.09 -7.75 -3.62
N GLU A 153 -0.83 -8.62 -2.94
CA GLU A 153 -2.21 -8.89 -3.23
C GLU A 153 -3.10 -8.30 -2.13
N PHE A 154 -4.24 -7.79 -2.56
CA PHE A 154 -5.25 -7.17 -1.72
C PHE A 154 -6.61 -7.73 -2.11
N TYR A 155 -7.25 -8.40 -1.17
CA TYR A 155 -8.59 -8.95 -1.34
C TYR A 155 -9.60 -8.06 -0.62
N PHE A 156 -10.59 -7.58 -1.36
CA PHE A 156 -11.67 -6.75 -0.87
C PHE A 156 -13.01 -7.45 -1.02
N ASP A 157 -13.79 -7.56 0.05
CA ASP A 157 -15.22 -7.89 -0.06
C ASP A 157 -15.95 -6.60 -0.44
N ILE A 158 -16.51 -6.61 -1.65
CA ILE A 158 -17.20 -5.46 -2.25
C ILE A 158 -18.72 -5.66 -2.30
N THR A 159 -19.24 -6.67 -1.59
CA THR A 159 -20.67 -7.05 -1.60
C THR A 159 -21.57 -5.85 -1.35
N SER A 160 -21.15 -4.94 -0.48
CA SER A 160 -21.96 -3.80 -0.08
C SER A 160 -22.23 -2.82 -1.23
N PHE A 161 -21.34 -2.69 -2.22
CA PHE A 161 -21.43 -1.70 -3.30
C PHE A 161 -21.32 -2.27 -4.72
N TYR A 162 -21.14 -3.59 -4.87
CA TYR A 162 -21.11 -4.25 -6.17
C TYR A 162 -22.44 -4.07 -6.93
N GLY A 163 -22.36 -3.79 -8.24
CA GLY A 163 -23.51 -3.66 -9.14
C GLY A 163 -24.37 -2.40 -8.96
N GLN A 164 -23.86 -1.40 -8.23
CA GLN A 164 -24.54 -0.12 -7.97
C GLN A 164 -24.10 1.00 -8.90
#